data_AF-A0AAW7P3H7-F1
#
_entry.id   AF-A0AAW7P3H7-F1
#
_cell.length_a   1.000
_cell.length_b   1.000
_cell.length_c   1.000
_cell.angle_alpha   90.00
_cell.angle_beta   90.00
_cell.angle_gamma   90.00
#
_symmetry.space_group_name_H-M   'P 1'
#
loop_
_entity.id
_entity.type
_entity.pdbx_description
1 polymer ?
#
loop_
_entity_poly.entity_id
_entity_poly.type
_entity_poly.pdbx_seq_one_letter_code
_entity_poly.pdbx_strand_id
1 'polypeptide(L)'
;MSTYGYIIVKTLITKVEPDAEVKQSMNEINAAQRKRVAAQELAEADKIKIVTAAEAEAEKDRLHGVGIAEQRKAIVDGLADSIKELKGANVDLTEEQIMSILLTNQYLDTLNNFADKEGNNTIFLPANPDGVENIRTQILSALKAK
;
A
#
# COMPACT_ATOMS: atom_id res chain seq x y z
N MET A 1 71.56 -39.22 -18.36
CA MET A 1 72.69 -40.16 -18.33
C MET A 1 72.29 -41.34 -17.46
N SER A 2 72.15 -42.52 -18.07
CA SER A 2 71.82 -43.77 -17.40
C SER A 2 73.06 -44.37 -16.76
N THR A 3 73.02 -44.59 -15.44
CA THR A 3 73.82 -45.65 -14.79
C THR A 3 73.07 -46.24 -13.57
N TYR A 4 72.17 -45.49 -12.92
CA TYR A 4 71.06 -46.01 -12.11
C TYR A 4 69.85 -45.08 -12.32
N GLY A 5 68.77 -45.55 -12.96
CA GLY A 5 67.74 -44.67 -13.52
C GLY A 5 66.44 -44.63 -12.72
N TYR A 6 66.25 -43.61 -11.90
CA TYR A 6 64.93 -43.27 -11.35
C TYR A 6 64.22 -42.28 -12.28
N ILE A 7 62.95 -42.54 -12.62
CA ILE A 7 62.08 -41.59 -13.33
C ILE A 7 61.24 -40.86 -12.29
N ILE A 8 61.50 -39.57 -12.09
CA ILE A 8 60.69 -38.73 -11.19
C ILE A 8 59.40 -38.35 -11.93
N VAL A 9 58.29 -38.99 -11.59
CA VAL A 9 56.97 -38.77 -12.23
C VAL A 9 56.33 -37.45 -11.76
N LYS A 10 56.51 -37.10 -10.49
CA LYS A 10 56.07 -35.82 -9.90
C LYS A 10 56.75 -35.60 -8.56
N THR A 11 57.23 -34.39 -8.30
CA THR A 11 57.70 -33.98 -6.97
C THR A 11 56.58 -33.22 -6.27
N LEU A 12 56.26 -33.62 -5.04
CA LEU A 12 55.33 -32.86 -4.19
C LEU A 12 56.14 -31.83 -3.42
N ILE A 13 55.77 -30.56 -3.53
CA ILE A 13 56.34 -29.52 -2.66
C ILE A 13 55.79 -29.77 -1.26
N THR A 14 56.65 -30.16 -0.32
CA THR A 14 56.26 -30.54 1.03
C THR A 14 56.04 -29.33 1.95
N LYS A 15 56.71 -28.20 1.68
CA LYS A 15 56.55 -26.97 2.47
C LYS A 15 57.06 -25.76 1.69
N VAL A 16 56.28 -24.68 1.69
CA VAL A 16 56.71 -23.33 1.29
C VAL A 16 56.37 -22.41 2.45
N GLU A 17 57.38 -21.81 3.08
CA GLU A 17 57.18 -20.84 4.14
C GLU A 17 57.52 -19.45 3.60
N PRO A 18 56.51 -18.64 3.25
CA PRO A 18 56.74 -17.23 2.95
C PRO A 18 57.12 -16.48 4.24
N ASP A 19 57.74 -15.32 4.06
CA ASP A 19 58.10 -14.45 5.18
C ASP A 19 56.85 -14.09 6.03
N ALA A 20 57.06 -13.96 7.34
CA ALA A 20 55.99 -13.69 8.29
C ALA A 20 55.24 -12.38 7.95
N GLU A 21 55.96 -11.36 7.48
CA GLU A 21 55.38 -10.08 7.08
C GLU A 21 54.48 -10.20 5.85
N VAL A 22 54.89 -11.02 4.88
CA VAL A 22 54.12 -11.31 3.65
C VAL A 22 52.86 -12.10 4.00
N LYS A 23 52.96 -13.08 4.90
CA LYS A 23 51.82 -13.89 5.33
C LYS A 23 50.75 -13.05 6.06
N GLN A 24 51.18 -12.13 6.92
CA GLN A 24 50.27 -11.22 7.60
C GLN A 24 49.58 -10.28 6.60
N SER A 25 50.36 -9.65 5.71
CA SER A 25 49.84 -8.75 4.68
C SER A 25 48.83 -9.45 3.77
N MET A 26 49.12 -10.68 3.33
CA MET A 26 48.20 -11.47 2.52
C MET A 26 46.91 -11.83 3.27
N ASN A 27 47.00 -12.14 4.57
CA ASN A 27 45.82 -12.42 5.39
C ASN A 27 44.95 -11.17 5.57
N GLU A 28 45.55 -10.01 5.80
CA GLU A 28 44.84 -8.75 5.95
C GLU A 28 44.15 -8.34 4.64
N ILE A 29 44.81 -8.49 3.49
CA ILE A 29 44.20 -8.24 2.16
C ILE A 29 43.00 -9.16 1.93
N ASN A 30 43.15 -10.45 2.20
CA ASN A 30 42.06 -11.41 2.03
C ASN A 30 40.91 -11.14 3.00
N ALA A 31 41.20 -10.78 4.24
CA ALA A 31 40.20 -10.41 5.23
C ALA A 31 39.44 -9.13 4.81
N ALA A 32 40.15 -8.10 4.33
CA ALA A 32 39.56 -6.86 3.85
C ALA A 32 38.69 -7.10 2.59
N GLN A 33 39.17 -7.90 1.65
CA GLN A 33 38.41 -8.26 0.45
C GLN A 33 37.13 -9.03 0.80
N ARG A 34 37.22 -10.02 1.71
CA ARG A 34 36.04 -10.76 2.19
C ARG A 34 35.05 -9.84 2.91
N LYS A 35 35.54 -8.93 3.77
CA LYS A 35 34.70 -7.94 4.44
C LYS A 35 34.00 -7.01 3.46
N ARG A 36 34.69 -6.56 2.41
CA ARG A 36 34.10 -5.72 1.36
C ARG A 36 32.99 -6.45 0.62
N VAL A 37 33.22 -7.69 0.22
CA VAL A 37 32.19 -8.50 -0.45
C VAL A 37 31.00 -8.71 0.48
N ALA A 38 31.24 -9.11 1.74
CA ALA A 38 30.16 -9.29 2.72
C ALA A 38 29.35 -8.00 2.95
N ALA A 39 30.01 -6.84 3.00
CA ALA A 39 29.33 -5.55 3.16
C ALA A 39 28.50 -5.17 1.93
N GLN A 40 28.98 -5.47 0.71
CA GLN A 40 28.24 -5.24 -0.53
C GLN A 40 26.99 -6.12 -0.60
N GLU A 41 27.13 -7.42 -0.31
CA GLU A 41 26.01 -8.36 -0.27
C GLU A 41 24.96 -7.95 0.78
N LEU A 42 25.39 -7.50 1.95
CA LEU A 42 24.49 -7.05 3.01
C LEU A 42 23.75 -5.76 2.62
N ALA A 43 24.44 -4.80 2.02
CA ALA A 43 23.82 -3.58 1.52
C ALA A 43 22.83 -3.84 0.38
N GLU A 44 23.12 -4.81 -0.50
CA GLU A 44 22.22 -5.22 -1.57
C GLU A 44 20.99 -5.95 -1.03
N ALA A 45 21.15 -6.81 -0.02
CA ALA A 45 20.04 -7.45 0.68
C ALA A 45 19.11 -6.42 1.34
N ASP A 46 19.67 -5.40 2.00
CA ASP A 46 18.90 -4.32 2.61
C ASP A 46 18.14 -3.49 1.55
N LYS A 47 18.80 -3.19 0.43
CA LYS A 47 18.16 -2.50 -0.70
C LYS A 47 16.98 -3.29 -1.24
N ILE A 48 17.15 -4.59 -1.49
CA ILE A 48 16.09 -5.47 -1.99
C ILE A 48 14.92 -5.45 -1.00
N LYS A 49 15.18 -5.61 0.31
CA LYS A 49 14.14 -5.60 1.33
C LYS A 49 13.33 -4.29 1.33
N ILE A 50 14.00 -3.15 1.23
CA ILE A 50 13.33 -1.84 1.23
C ILE A 50 12.50 -1.66 -0.05
N VAL A 51 13.07 -1.99 -1.22
CA VAL A 51 12.37 -1.85 -2.50
C VAL A 51 11.14 -2.77 -2.54
N THR A 52 11.27 -4.03 -2.16
CA THR A 52 10.15 -4.97 -2.13
C THR A 52 9.07 -4.52 -1.15
N ALA A 53 9.43 -3.97 0.02
CA ALA A 53 8.45 -3.42 0.95
C ALA A 53 7.71 -2.21 0.35
N ALA A 54 8.43 -1.29 -0.30
CA ALA A 54 7.84 -0.12 -0.94
C ALA A 54 6.93 -0.49 -2.13
N GLU A 55 7.33 -1.46 -2.95
CA GLU A 55 6.52 -1.99 -4.05
C GLU A 55 5.25 -2.67 -3.53
N ALA A 56 5.35 -3.45 -2.45
CA ALA A 56 4.19 -4.08 -1.82
C ALA A 56 3.20 -3.05 -1.25
N GLU A 57 3.72 -1.97 -0.64
CA GLU A 57 2.88 -0.89 -0.13
C GLU A 57 2.18 -0.11 -1.26
N ALA A 58 2.92 0.23 -2.33
CA ALA A 58 2.36 0.88 -3.50
C ALA A 58 1.27 0.03 -4.18
N GLU A 59 1.50 -1.28 -4.28
CA GLU A 59 0.53 -2.20 -4.86
C GLU A 59 -0.71 -2.36 -3.97
N LYS A 60 -0.55 -2.39 -2.64
CA LYS A 60 -1.67 -2.40 -1.69
C LYS A 60 -2.55 -1.16 -1.87
N ASP A 61 -1.94 0.02 -1.96
CA ASP A 61 -2.68 1.28 -2.12
C ASP A 61 -3.36 1.37 -3.49
N ARG A 62 -2.71 0.85 -4.54
CA ARG A 62 -3.30 0.73 -5.88
C ARG A 62 -4.53 -0.16 -5.87
N LEU A 63 -4.43 -1.36 -5.30
CA LEU A 63 -5.54 -2.31 -5.19
C LEU A 63 -6.68 -1.74 -4.34
N HIS A 64 -6.37 -1.05 -3.24
CA HIS A 64 -7.36 -0.37 -2.42
C HIS A 64 -8.08 0.74 -3.20
N GLY A 65 -7.35 1.54 -3.99
CA GLY A 65 -7.93 2.56 -4.86
C GLY A 65 -8.86 1.98 -5.93
N VAL A 66 -8.46 0.87 -6.56
CA VAL A 66 -9.31 0.13 -7.52
C VAL A 66 -10.58 -0.38 -6.83
N GLY A 67 -10.45 -0.99 -5.65
CA GLY A 67 -11.59 -1.48 -4.88
C GLY A 67 -12.59 -0.38 -4.51
N ILE A 68 -12.11 0.81 -4.09
CA ILE A 68 -12.99 1.96 -3.83
C ILE A 68 -13.70 2.42 -5.09
N ALA A 69 -12.99 2.48 -6.23
CA ALA A 69 -13.59 2.91 -7.49
C ALA A 69 -14.68 1.94 -7.96
N GLU A 70 -14.41 0.63 -7.88
CA GLU A 70 -15.39 -0.42 -8.19
C GLU A 70 -16.57 -0.39 -7.24
N GLN A 71 -16.32 -0.23 -5.93
CA GLN A 71 -17.38 -0.07 -4.94
C GLN A 71 -18.28 1.13 -5.26
N ARG A 72 -17.69 2.29 -5.60
CA ARG A 72 -18.45 3.48 -6.01
C ARG A 72 -19.30 3.22 -7.24
N LYS A 73 -18.77 2.51 -8.23
CA LYS A 73 -19.51 2.12 -9.43
C LYS A 73 -20.70 1.24 -9.08
N ALA A 74 -20.49 0.19 -8.27
CA ALA A 74 -21.55 -0.70 -7.82
C ALA A 74 -22.65 0.04 -7.03
N ILE A 75 -22.28 1.02 -6.20
CA ILE A 75 -23.24 1.87 -5.49
C ILE A 75 -24.10 2.68 -6.47
N VAL A 76 -23.48 3.32 -7.47
CA VAL A 76 -24.21 4.12 -8.47
C VAL A 76 -25.15 3.25 -9.30
N ASP A 77 -24.69 2.08 -9.73
CA ASP A 77 -25.49 1.13 -10.50
C ASP A 77 -26.68 0.63 -9.67
N GLY A 78 -26.46 0.26 -8.40
CA GLY A 78 -27.53 -0.16 -7.49
C GLY A 78 -28.54 0.94 -7.15
N LEU A 79 -28.09 2.19 -7.03
CA LEU A 79 -28.97 3.35 -6.88
C LEU A 79 -29.81 3.60 -8.15
N ALA A 80 -29.20 3.48 -9.32
CA ALA A 80 -29.92 3.64 -10.59
C ALA A 80 -31.02 2.58 -10.75
N ASP A 81 -30.76 1.34 -10.34
CA ASP A 81 -31.76 0.27 -10.35
C ASP A 81 -32.85 0.50 -9.30
N SER A 82 -32.48 0.97 -8.10
CA SER A 82 -33.45 1.36 -7.06
C SER A 82 -34.39 2.49 -7.55
N ILE A 83 -33.86 3.48 -8.27
CA ILE A 83 -34.67 4.55 -8.87
C ILE A 83 -35.62 4.01 -9.94
N LYS A 84 -35.18 3.05 -10.77
CA LYS A 84 -36.04 2.41 -11.77
C LYS A 84 -37.16 1.59 -11.12
N GLU A 85 -36.87 0.85 -10.05
CA GLU A 85 -37.88 0.10 -9.30
C GLU A 85 -38.91 1.03 -8.64
N LEU A 86 -38.46 2.13 -8.02
CA LEU A 86 -39.35 3.13 -7.43
C LEU A 86 -40.25 3.83 -8.48
N LYS A 87 -39.72 4.08 -9.68
CA LYS A 87 -40.49 4.61 -10.81
C LYS A 87 -41.49 3.58 -11.35
N GLY A 88 -41.16 2.29 -11.31
CA GLY A 88 -42.04 1.18 -11.69
C GLY A 88 -43.14 0.87 -10.68
N ALA A 89 -42.91 1.14 -9.40
CA ALA A 89 -43.88 0.96 -8.32
C ALA A 89 -44.99 2.02 -8.25
N ASN A 90 -45.13 2.85 -9.30
CA ASN A 90 -46.25 3.78 -9.49
C ASN A 90 -46.34 4.88 -8.41
N VAL A 91 -45.20 5.31 -7.86
CA VAL A 91 -45.10 6.50 -7.02
C VAL A 91 -44.62 7.65 -7.90
N ASP A 92 -45.48 8.63 -8.18
CA ASP A 92 -45.14 9.88 -8.88
C ASP A 92 -44.23 10.79 -8.01
N LEU A 93 -43.12 10.25 -7.53
CA LEU A 93 -42.08 11.03 -6.88
C LEU A 93 -41.24 11.68 -7.96
N THR A 94 -41.10 13.00 -7.90
CA THR A 94 -40.17 13.72 -8.77
C THR A 94 -38.74 13.30 -8.45
N GLU A 95 -37.83 13.39 -9.43
CA GLU A 95 -36.40 13.09 -9.22
C GLU A 95 -35.82 13.85 -8.01
N GLU A 96 -36.31 15.07 -7.75
CA GLU A 96 -35.95 15.87 -6.57
C GLU A 96 -36.38 15.22 -5.23
N GLN A 97 -37.57 14.60 -5.17
CA GLN A 97 -38.05 13.95 -3.95
C GLN A 97 -37.31 12.65 -3.67
N ILE A 98 -36.99 11.88 -4.71
CA ILE A 98 -36.17 10.66 -4.57
C ILE A 98 -34.77 11.03 -4.08
N MET A 99 -34.16 12.06 -4.65
CA MET A 99 -32.86 12.57 -4.20
C MET A 99 -32.91 13.10 -2.77
N SER A 100 -34.00 13.76 -2.35
CA SER A 100 -34.17 14.23 -0.97
C SER A 100 -34.26 13.08 0.03
N ILE A 101 -35.01 12.01 -0.29
CA ILE A 101 -35.12 10.82 0.56
C ILE A 101 -33.77 10.10 0.63
N LEU A 102 -33.07 9.97 -0.50
CA LEU A 102 -31.75 9.35 -0.56
C LEU A 102 -30.71 10.11 0.28
N LEU A 103 -30.66 11.44 0.16
CA LEU A 103 -29.74 12.29 0.93
C LEU A 103 -30.04 12.22 2.43
N THR A 104 -31.31 12.11 2.81
CA THR A 104 -31.72 11.96 4.20
C THR A 104 -31.31 10.59 4.74
N ASN A 105 -31.49 9.51 3.99
CA ASN A 105 -30.99 8.19 4.38
C ASN A 105 -29.47 8.16 4.50
N GLN A 106 -28.74 8.76 3.55
CA GLN A 106 -27.27 8.82 3.63
C GLN A 106 -26.79 9.65 4.84
N TYR A 107 -27.50 10.72 5.19
CA TYR A 107 -27.25 11.46 6.42
C TYR A 107 -27.45 10.57 7.67
N LEU A 108 -28.53 9.77 7.72
CA LEU A 108 -28.77 8.84 8.82
C LEU A 108 -27.74 7.70 8.88
N ASP A 109 -27.35 7.15 7.73
CA ASP A 109 -26.34 6.09 7.64
C ASP A 109 -24.96 6.59 8.06
N THR A 110 -24.61 7.85 7.72
CA THR A 110 -23.37 8.46 8.19
C THR A 110 -23.39 8.71 9.70
N LEU A 111 -24.54 9.08 10.28
CA LEU A 111 -24.71 9.16 11.73
C LEU A 111 -24.60 7.79 12.41
N ASN A 112 -25.21 6.75 11.85
CA ASN A 112 -25.12 5.37 12.37
C ASN A 112 -23.68 4.85 12.29
N ASN A 113 -23.01 4.97 11.15
CA ASN A 113 -21.60 4.57 11.00
C ASN A 113 -20.66 5.33 11.96
N PHE A 114 -21.01 6.57 12.29
CA PHE A 114 -20.25 7.39 13.24
C PHE A 114 -20.53 6.99 14.69
N ALA A 115 -21.76 6.55 14.99
CA ALA A 115 -22.15 5.99 16.28
C ALA A 115 -21.58 4.58 16.52
N ASP A 116 -21.49 3.76 15.48
CA ASP A 116 -20.98 2.38 15.54
C ASP A 116 -19.45 2.30 15.64
N LYS A 117 -18.72 3.35 15.23
CA LYS A 117 -17.27 3.43 15.44
C LYS A 117 -16.97 3.71 16.91
N GLU A 118 -16.42 2.73 17.61
CA GLU A 118 -15.91 2.90 18.97
C GLU A 118 -14.83 4.01 19.04
N GLY A 119 -15.21 5.14 19.63
CA GLY A 119 -14.36 6.32 19.81
C GLY A 119 -15.19 7.51 20.30
N ASN A 120 -14.62 8.35 21.18
CA ASN A 120 -15.31 9.52 21.74
C ASN A 120 -15.57 10.56 20.65
N ASN A 121 -16.75 10.46 20.05
CA ASN A 121 -17.12 11.13 18.82
C ASN A 121 -18.27 12.10 19.11
N THR A 122 -17.95 13.36 19.41
CA THR A 122 -18.95 14.40 19.74
C THR A 122 -19.33 15.20 18.50
N ILE A 123 -20.55 15.03 17.99
CA ILE A 123 -21.11 15.88 16.92
C ILE A 123 -21.90 17.03 17.56
N PHE A 124 -21.50 18.26 17.25
CA PHE A 124 -22.30 19.44 17.54
C PHE A 124 -23.38 19.59 16.47
N LEU A 125 -24.58 19.11 16.77
CA LEU A 125 -25.77 19.35 15.95
C LEU A 125 -26.26 20.77 16.23
N PRO A 126 -26.39 21.65 15.23
CA PRO A 126 -27.08 22.92 15.42
C PRO A 126 -28.55 22.64 15.70
N ALA A 127 -28.94 22.68 16.98
CA ALA A 127 -30.30 22.38 17.45
C ALA A 127 -31.34 23.48 17.15
N ASN A 128 -30.99 24.43 16.28
CA ASN A 128 -31.88 25.53 15.92
C ASN A 128 -32.69 25.15 14.68
N PRO A 129 -34.03 25.34 14.66
CA PRO A 129 -34.88 25.06 13.50
C PRO A 129 -34.39 25.72 12.19
N ASP A 130 -33.74 26.88 12.27
CA ASP A 130 -33.13 27.58 11.13
C ASP A 130 -31.86 26.89 10.57
N GLY A 131 -31.21 26.01 11.33
CA GLY A 131 -30.00 25.31 10.89
C GLY A 131 -30.28 24.29 9.78
N VAL A 132 -31.43 23.63 9.84
CA VAL A 132 -31.84 22.62 8.86
C VAL A 132 -32.26 23.29 7.55
N GLU A 133 -32.93 24.45 7.61
CA GLU A 133 -33.28 25.24 6.43
C GLU A 133 -32.04 25.85 5.76
N ASN A 134 -31.04 26.25 6.54
CA ASN A 134 -29.75 26.71 6.01
C ASN A 134 -28.98 25.59 5.29
N ILE A 135 -28.96 24.36 5.83
CA ILE A 135 -28.32 23.21 5.15
C ILE A 135 -29.05 22.90 3.83
N ARG A 136 -30.38 22.88 3.85
CA ARG A 136 -31.18 22.67 2.63
C ARG A 136 -30.94 23.77 1.58
N THR A 137 -30.88 25.02 2.01
CA THR A 137 -30.64 26.17 1.12
C THR A 137 -29.22 26.16 0.55
N GLN A 138 -28.22 25.76 1.34
CA GLN A 138 -26.84 25.63 0.86
C GLN A 138 -26.69 24.48 -0.14
N ILE A 139 -27.34 23.34 0.09
CA ILE A 139 -27.35 22.21 -0.87
C ILE A 139 -28.04 22.61 -2.18
N LEU A 140 -29.20 23.28 -2.11
CA LEU A 140 -29.92 23.76 -3.30
C LEU A 140 -29.17 24.86 -4.06
N SER A 141 -28.46 25.74 -3.35
CA SER A 141 -27.64 26.79 -3.95
C SER A 141 -26.40 26.21 -4.64
N ALA A 142 -25.76 25.20 -4.04
CA ALA A 142 -24.64 24.49 -4.66
C ALA A 142 -25.05 23.69 -5.92
N LEU A 143 -26.29 23.17 -5.96
CA LEU A 143 -26.86 22.53 -7.14
C LEU A 143 -27.26 23.53 -8.24
N LYS A 144 -27.73 24.73 -7.88
CA LYS A 144 -28.10 25.80 -8.83
C LYS A 144 -26.94 26.63 -9.36
N ALA A 145 -25.80 26.66 -8.68
CA ALA A 145 -24.61 27.43 -9.07
C ALA A 145 -23.77 26.75 -10.17
N LYS A 146 -24.37 25.83 -10.94
CA LYS A 146 -23.73 25.14 -12.06
C LYS A 146 -24.34 25.56 -13.39
#